data_AF-A0A5B0RY45-F1
#
_entry.id   AF-A0A5B0RY45-F1
#
_cell.length_a   1.000
_cell.length_b   1.000
_cell.length_c   1.000
_cell.angle_alpha   90.00
_cell.angle_beta   90.00
_cell.angle_gamma   90.00
#
_symmetry.space_group_name_H-M   'P 1'
#
loop_
_entity.id
_entity.type
_entity.pdbx_description
1 polymer ?
#
loop_
_entity_poly.entity_id
_entity_poly.type
_entity_poly.pdbx_seq_one_letter_code
_entity_poly.pdbx_strand_id
1 'polypeptide(L)'
;MQRPAAASHSEPEPSTTTLPPSVLPPLETDPTIEPVPAFSRRGPLKWTDYLGCYLPGYDGPHDVGTLTLELPLPEPYSTYELSSPMKRHDGKPILELNPSLMTIFYPVQKRPAEPLWRRALTMGRLVGGEPRLRWITLAQIQGYLRFASIPTWMRCLIIPPLLLAMGPTKLPTRGGAPICLKEGVQQDGERRRYKLMIFSHGLTGNRTCYSQLCGRLAAQGYVVAAVEHRDGTGSHSVGAARIGGKTVEKSVPYVDMADVSSDTRPEDYLVARAFQLELRTVEVLAAAKSLASLARPLPGWRALRDANLRVRGAPGWAADDGAQWSDQQWDNFASAVDWDRDVTLAGHSFGAADVVEYQITCFCSN
;
A
#
# COMPACT_ATOMS: atom_id res chain seq x y z
N MET A 1 47.04 -38.39 -28.02
CA MET A 1 45.61 -38.31 -28.37
C MET A 1 45.24 -36.84 -28.49
N GLN A 2 44.70 -36.48 -29.65
CA GLN A 2 44.51 -35.12 -30.15
C GLN A 2 43.37 -34.38 -29.41
N ARG A 3 43.56 -33.07 -29.22
CA ARG A 3 42.46 -32.13 -28.92
C ARG A 3 41.48 -32.12 -30.10
N PRO A 4 40.17 -32.22 -29.89
CA PRO A 4 39.21 -31.97 -30.95
C PRO A 4 39.09 -30.47 -31.24
N ALA A 5 38.89 -30.17 -32.52
CA ALA A 5 38.91 -28.86 -33.15
C ALA A 5 37.74 -27.96 -32.72
N ALA A 6 37.99 -26.65 -32.78
CA ALA A 6 36.98 -25.62 -32.61
C ALA A 6 35.94 -25.70 -33.73
N ALA A 7 34.69 -25.95 -33.36
CA ALA A 7 33.54 -25.70 -34.21
C ALA A 7 33.22 -24.20 -34.14
N SER A 8 33.20 -23.54 -35.29
CA SER A 8 32.73 -22.18 -35.47
C SER A 8 31.24 -22.11 -35.16
N HIS A 9 30.89 -21.62 -33.97
CA HIS A 9 29.53 -21.15 -33.68
C HIS A 9 29.46 -19.66 -34.00
N SER A 10 28.61 -19.33 -34.96
CA SER A 10 28.18 -17.97 -35.28
C SER A 10 27.70 -17.25 -34.02
N GLU A 11 28.16 -16.02 -33.82
CA GLU A 11 27.62 -15.12 -32.79
C GLU A 11 26.10 -15.03 -32.94
N PRO A 12 25.29 -15.24 -31.87
CA PRO A 12 23.90 -14.86 -31.92
C PRO A 12 23.84 -13.33 -31.96
N GLU A 13 23.17 -12.80 -32.98
CA GLU A 13 22.88 -11.37 -33.08
C GLU A 13 22.31 -10.85 -31.75
N PRO A 14 22.79 -9.70 -31.23
CA PRO A 14 22.20 -9.12 -30.04
C PRO A 14 20.79 -8.66 -30.39
N SER A 15 19.78 -9.42 -29.95
CA SER A 15 18.38 -9.00 -29.96
C SER A 15 18.22 -7.86 -28.95
N THR A 16 18.65 -6.69 -29.39
CA THR A 16 18.56 -5.44 -28.66
C THR A 16 17.11 -5.00 -28.81
N THR A 17 16.25 -5.39 -27.87
CA THR A 17 14.98 -4.68 -27.68
C THR A 17 15.34 -3.29 -27.13
N THR A 18 15.69 -2.38 -28.03
CA THR A 18 15.88 -0.95 -27.77
C THR A 18 14.52 -0.29 -27.55
N LEU A 19 13.76 -0.73 -26.54
CA LEU A 19 12.74 0.13 -25.99
C LEU A 19 13.45 1.09 -25.04
N PRO A 20 13.47 2.41 -25.32
CA PRO A 20 13.95 3.38 -24.35
C PRO A 20 13.17 3.18 -23.04
N PRO A 21 13.74 3.53 -21.87
CA PRO A 21 13.00 3.54 -20.62
C PRO A 21 11.69 4.29 -20.89
N SER A 22 10.56 3.66 -20.57
CA SER A 22 9.23 4.24 -20.76
C SER A 22 9.16 5.53 -19.94
N VAL A 23 9.55 6.64 -20.57
CA VAL A 23 9.09 7.96 -20.19
C VAL A 23 7.59 7.85 -20.36
N LEU A 24 6.85 7.99 -19.26
CA LEU A 24 5.39 8.04 -19.26
C LEU A 24 4.96 8.74 -20.56
N PRO A 25 4.19 8.08 -21.45
CA PRO A 25 3.74 8.74 -22.65
C PRO A 25 3.09 10.07 -22.21
N PRO A 26 3.38 11.19 -22.88
CA PRO A 26 2.72 12.43 -22.55
C PRO A 26 1.23 12.13 -22.52
N LEU A 27 0.57 12.48 -21.41
CA LEU A 27 -0.88 12.36 -21.26
C LEU A 27 -1.50 12.82 -22.57
N GLU A 28 -2.13 11.91 -23.33
CA GLU A 28 -2.86 12.29 -24.53
C GLU A 28 -3.88 13.34 -24.11
N THR A 29 -3.58 14.59 -24.45
CA THR A 29 -4.50 15.71 -24.23
C THR A 29 -5.55 15.58 -25.32
N ASP A 30 -6.58 14.79 -25.05
CA ASP A 30 -7.82 14.88 -25.78
C ASP A 30 -8.31 16.33 -25.67
N PRO A 31 -8.43 17.06 -26.80
CA PRO A 31 -8.81 18.48 -26.80
C PRO A 31 -10.23 18.73 -26.28
N THR A 32 -11.01 17.67 -26.01
CA THR A 32 -12.33 17.75 -25.39
C THR A 32 -12.31 17.58 -23.86
N ILE A 33 -11.17 17.22 -23.26
CA ILE A 33 -10.99 17.06 -21.82
C ILE A 33 -10.46 18.36 -21.24
N GLU A 34 -11.19 18.96 -20.29
CA GLU A 34 -10.70 20.13 -19.55
C GLU A 34 -9.28 19.86 -19.01
N PRO A 35 -8.34 20.82 -19.14
CA PRO A 35 -6.98 20.62 -18.70
C PRO A 35 -6.96 20.23 -17.23
N VAL A 36 -6.41 19.05 -16.93
CA VAL A 36 -6.22 18.59 -15.55
C VAL A 36 -5.46 19.71 -14.81
N PRO A 37 -6.02 20.27 -13.73
CA PRO A 37 -5.39 21.39 -13.05
C PRO A 37 -3.96 21.01 -12.66
N ALA A 38 -3.02 21.88 -13.01
CA ALA A 38 -1.60 21.62 -12.81
C ALA A 38 -1.30 21.16 -11.37
N PHE A 39 -0.39 20.19 -11.23
CA PHE A 39 0.06 19.65 -9.95
C PHE A 39 0.60 20.78 -9.06
N SER A 40 -0.22 21.29 -8.13
CA SER A 40 0.22 22.32 -7.19
C SER A 40 1.03 21.68 -6.05
N ARG A 41 2.33 21.97 -5.91
CA ARG A 41 3.16 21.41 -4.82
C ARG A 41 2.62 21.72 -3.42
N ARG A 42 1.75 22.72 -3.26
CA ARG A 42 1.05 23.05 -2.01
C ARG A 42 -0.40 23.38 -2.33
N GLY A 43 -1.35 22.60 -1.82
CA GLY A 43 -2.74 23.01 -1.80
C GLY A 43 -2.91 24.34 -1.07
N PRO A 44 -3.97 25.12 -1.35
CA PRO A 44 -4.23 26.34 -0.61
C PRO A 44 -4.38 26.02 0.88
N LEU A 45 -3.48 26.53 1.71
CA LEU A 45 -3.51 26.39 3.17
C LEU A 45 -4.82 26.98 3.70
N LYS A 46 -5.75 26.12 4.11
CA LYS A 46 -6.97 26.56 4.79
C LYS A 46 -6.73 26.52 6.29
N TRP A 47 -6.98 27.62 6.99
CA TRP A 47 -6.85 27.69 8.45
C TRP A 47 -7.71 26.62 9.17
N THR A 48 -8.79 26.16 8.54
CA THR A 48 -9.62 25.05 9.01
C THR A 48 -8.89 23.71 9.07
N ASP A 49 -7.82 23.53 8.29
CA ASP A 49 -7.00 22.30 8.28
C ASP A 49 -6.17 22.18 9.57
N TYR A 50 -5.89 23.29 10.26
CA TYR A 50 -5.17 23.32 11.53
C TYR A 50 -6.07 23.11 12.77
N LEU A 51 -7.38 23.37 12.63
CA LEU A 51 -8.36 23.19 13.71
C LEU A 51 -8.99 21.78 13.71
N GLY A 52 -8.84 21.04 12.62
CA GLY A 52 -9.31 19.67 12.51
C GLY A 52 -8.24 18.67 12.96
N CYS A 53 -8.65 17.59 13.62
CA CYS A 53 -7.82 16.41 13.82
C CYS A 53 -7.67 15.63 12.49
N TYR A 54 -7.29 16.30 11.41
CA TYR A 54 -7.22 15.76 10.05
C TYR A 54 -5.97 16.28 9.34
N LEU A 55 -5.42 15.46 8.45
CA LEU A 55 -4.45 15.98 7.49
C LEU A 55 -5.15 16.88 6.46
N PRO A 56 -4.42 17.79 5.79
CA PRO A 56 -4.98 18.61 4.71
C PRO A 56 -5.68 17.75 3.66
N GLY A 57 -6.82 18.23 3.16
CA GLY A 57 -7.58 17.56 2.11
C GLY A 57 -6.75 17.39 0.82
N TYR A 58 -7.15 16.44 -0.02
CA TYR A 58 -6.47 16.20 -1.29
C TYR A 58 -7.01 17.13 -2.38
N ASP A 59 -6.11 17.76 -3.13
CA ASP A 59 -6.48 18.58 -4.28
C ASP A 59 -6.70 17.71 -5.52
N GLY A 60 -7.88 17.84 -6.13
CA GLY A 60 -8.20 17.20 -7.39
C GLY A 60 -9.68 17.23 -7.74
N PRO A 61 -10.04 16.71 -8.93
CA PRO A 61 -11.42 16.57 -9.36
C PRO A 61 -12.24 15.59 -8.51
N HIS A 62 -11.61 14.64 -7.82
CA HIS A 62 -12.29 13.62 -7.02
C HIS A 62 -12.03 13.79 -5.52
N ASP A 63 -13.00 13.39 -4.70
CA ASP A 63 -12.73 13.02 -3.31
C ASP A 63 -11.97 11.67 -3.30
N VAL A 64 -11.44 11.26 -2.15
CA VAL A 64 -10.67 10.01 -2.04
C VAL A 64 -11.33 9.05 -1.07
N GLY A 65 -11.56 7.83 -1.54
CA GLY A 65 -12.00 6.69 -0.73
C GLY A 65 -10.81 5.83 -0.29
N THR A 66 -11.03 5.04 0.76
CA THR A 66 -10.09 3.99 1.17
C THR A 66 -10.77 2.63 1.26
N LEU A 67 -10.05 1.59 0.84
CA LEU A 67 -10.39 0.19 1.00
C LEU A 67 -9.17 -0.53 1.57
N THR A 68 -9.29 -1.11 2.75
CA THR A 68 -8.21 -1.84 3.40
C THR A 68 -8.43 -3.34 3.26
N LEU A 69 -7.42 -4.02 2.72
CA LEU A 69 -7.41 -5.45 2.49
C LEU A 69 -6.25 -6.09 3.26
N GLU A 70 -6.54 -7.17 3.96
CA GLU A 70 -5.55 -8.09 4.48
C GLU A 70 -5.83 -9.48 3.94
N LEU A 71 -5.00 -9.96 3.03
CA LEU A 71 -5.27 -11.17 2.27
C LEU A 71 -4.22 -12.24 2.60
N PRO A 72 -4.62 -13.51 2.76
CA PRO A 72 -3.66 -14.61 2.76
C PRO A 72 -2.76 -14.54 1.53
N LEU A 73 -1.49 -14.92 1.68
CA LEU A 73 -0.57 -14.96 0.55
C LEU A 73 -1.08 -15.98 -0.48
N PRO A 74 -1.21 -15.61 -1.76
CA PRO A 74 -1.58 -16.56 -2.80
C PRO A 74 -0.38 -17.43 -3.19
N GLU A 75 -0.62 -18.67 -3.61
CA GLU A 75 0.44 -19.53 -4.18
C GLU A 75 1.12 -18.84 -5.37
N PRO A 76 2.45 -18.97 -5.56
CA PRO A 76 3.39 -19.76 -4.76
C PRO A 76 3.94 -19.03 -3.52
N TYR A 77 3.49 -17.80 -3.24
CA TYR A 77 4.09 -16.96 -2.19
C TYR A 77 3.77 -17.42 -0.77
N SER A 78 2.68 -18.16 -0.58
CA SER A 78 2.32 -18.80 0.70
C SER A 78 3.32 -19.87 1.14
N THR A 79 4.02 -20.50 0.20
CA THR A 79 4.98 -21.59 0.44
C THR A 79 6.42 -21.17 0.14
N TYR A 80 6.65 -19.87 -0.08
CA TYR A 80 7.97 -19.34 -0.41
C TYR A 80 8.95 -19.52 0.75
N GLU A 81 10.11 -20.12 0.47
CA GLU A 81 11.18 -20.28 1.45
C GLU A 81 12.09 -19.06 1.43
N LEU A 82 12.05 -18.24 2.49
CA LEU A 82 12.92 -17.08 2.64
C LEU A 82 14.37 -17.53 2.82
N SER A 83 15.29 -16.87 2.12
CA SER A 83 16.74 -17.16 2.19
C SER A 83 17.41 -16.72 3.49
N SER A 84 16.72 -15.89 4.29
CA SER A 84 17.29 -15.26 5.48
C SER A 84 17.68 -16.24 6.58
N PRO A 85 18.95 -16.24 7.05
CA PRO A 85 19.37 -17.00 8.22
C PRO A 85 19.03 -16.28 9.54
N MET A 86 18.51 -15.05 9.49
CA MET A 86 18.38 -14.17 10.65
C MET A 86 17.38 -14.73 11.68
N LYS A 87 17.87 -14.98 12.89
CA LYS A 87 17.08 -15.46 14.02
C LYS A 87 17.09 -14.47 15.18
N ARG A 88 16.02 -14.50 15.96
CA ARG A 88 15.92 -13.82 17.25
C ARG A 88 16.78 -14.55 18.28
N HIS A 89 17.00 -13.91 19.44
CA HIS A 89 17.69 -14.51 20.58
C HIS A 89 17.03 -15.80 21.11
N ASP A 90 15.72 -16.00 20.86
CA ASP A 90 15.00 -17.24 21.21
C ASP A 90 15.07 -18.32 20.11
N GLY A 91 15.89 -18.12 19.07
CA GLY A 91 16.11 -19.05 17.96
C GLY A 91 15.02 -19.03 16.88
N LYS A 92 13.94 -18.25 17.05
CA LYS A 92 12.90 -18.14 16.02
C LYS A 92 13.34 -17.27 14.85
N PRO A 93 12.85 -17.53 13.63
CA PRO A 93 13.09 -16.64 12.49
C PRO A 93 12.67 -15.19 12.80
N ILE A 94 13.46 -14.23 12.33
CA ILE A 94 13.09 -12.81 12.42
C ILE A 94 12.09 -12.43 11.34
N LEU A 95 12.32 -12.92 10.13
CA LEU A 95 11.48 -12.71 8.97
C LEU A 95 10.57 -13.91 8.81
N GLU A 96 9.27 -13.65 8.73
CA GLU A 96 8.24 -14.67 8.59
C GLU A 96 7.23 -14.20 7.56
N LEU A 97 6.72 -15.14 6.76
CA LEU A 97 5.61 -14.87 5.86
C LEU A 97 4.35 -14.52 6.67
N ASN A 98 3.71 -13.43 6.30
CA ASN A 98 2.47 -12.97 6.90
C ASN A 98 1.47 -12.62 5.78
N PRO A 99 0.15 -12.61 6.05
CA PRO A 99 -0.85 -12.12 5.09
C PRO A 99 -0.45 -10.75 4.52
N SER A 100 -0.68 -10.52 3.22
CA SER A 100 -0.39 -9.24 2.59
C SER A 100 -1.40 -8.19 3.04
N LEU A 101 -0.90 -7.05 3.53
CA LEU A 101 -1.73 -5.96 4.02
C LEU A 101 -1.57 -4.73 3.13
N MET A 102 -2.67 -4.15 2.67
CA MET A 102 -2.64 -2.94 1.87
C MET A 102 -3.84 -2.03 2.14
N THR A 103 -3.64 -0.73 1.93
CA THR A 103 -4.73 0.26 1.87
C THR A 103 -4.77 0.84 0.46
N ILE A 104 -5.90 0.65 -0.21
CA ILE A 104 -6.17 1.14 -1.55
C ILE A 104 -6.83 2.51 -1.43
N PHE A 105 -6.21 3.53 -2.02
CA PHE A 105 -6.74 4.87 -2.21
C PHE A 105 -7.34 4.95 -3.61
N TYR A 106 -8.59 5.37 -3.73
CA TYR A 106 -9.28 5.42 -5.03
C TYR A 106 -10.17 6.66 -5.18
N PRO A 107 -10.50 7.07 -6.41
CA PRO A 107 -11.32 8.24 -6.68
C PRO A 107 -12.77 8.01 -6.27
N VAL A 108 -13.37 9.00 -5.60
CA VAL A 108 -14.77 9.00 -5.17
C VAL A 108 -15.44 10.28 -5.65
N GLN A 109 -16.74 10.20 -5.95
CA GLN A 109 -17.51 11.35 -6.40
C GLN A 109 -17.38 12.50 -5.39
N LYS A 110 -16.91 13.64 -5.87
CA LYS A 110 -16.69 14.83 -5.05
C LYS A 110 -18.01 15.31 -4.47
N ARG A 111 -18.06 15.52 -3.16
CA ARG A 111 -19.25 16.10 -2.54
C ARG A 111 -19.37 17.59 -2.90
N PRO A 112 -20.59 18.09 -3.14
CA PRO A 112 -20.82 19.51 -3.17
C PRO A 112 -20.37 20.11 -1.83
N ALA A 113 -19.66 21.24 -1.87
CA ALA A 113 -19.15 21.88 -0.68
C ALA A 113 -20.31 22.30 0.23
N GLU A 114 -20.50 21.59 1.34
CA GLU A 114 -21.54 21.99 2.30
C GLU A 114 -21.12 23.27 3.06
N PRO A 115 -22.02 24.24 3.21
CA PRO A 115 -21.73 25.45 3.97
C PRO A 115 -21.49 25.12 5.45
N LEU A 116 -20.58 25.88 6.07
CA LEU A 116 -20.05 25.67 7.42
C LEU A 116 -21.13 25.45 8.50
N TRP A 117 -22.26 26.15 8.40
CA TRP A 117 -23.38 26.03 9.34
C TRP A 117 -24.07 24.65 9.29
N ARG A 118 -24.14 24.00 8.12
CA ARG A 118 -24.65 22.61 8.00
C ARG A 118 -23.69 21.60 8.58
N ARG A 119 -22.38 21.80 8.41
CA ARG A 119 -21.33 20.97 9.03
C ARG A 119 -21.35 21.09 10.56
N ALA A 120 -21.60 22.29 11.09
CA ALA A 120 -21.74 22.52 12.53
C ALA A 120 -23.00 21.84 13.11
N LEU A 121 -24.14 21.88 12.41
CA LEU A 121 -25.37 21.20 12.83
C LEU A 121 -25.26 19.67 12.76
N THR A 122 -24.51 19.14 11.79
CA THR A 122 -24.25 17.69 11.68
C THR A 122 -23.21 17.18 12.68
N MET A 123 -22.30 18.02 13.19
CA MET A 123 -21.45 17.67 14.33
C MET A 123 -22.27 17.35 15.60
N GLY A 124 -23.46 17.92 15.78
CA GLY A 124 -24.38 17.59 16.87
C GLY A 124 -25.05 16.21 16.76
N ARG A 125 -24.96 15.54 15.60
CA ARG A 125 -25.50 14.20 15.31
C ARG A 125 -24.40 13.12 15.29
N LEU A 126 -23.42 13.20 16.19
CA LEU A 126 -22.30 12.25 16.31
C LEU A 126 -22.74 10.86 16.84
N VAL A 127 -23.55 10.15 16.06
CA VAL A 127 -23.68 8.68 16.08
C VAL A 127 -23.72 8.24 14.62
N GLY A 128 -22.55 7.88 14.06
CA GLY A 128 -22.42 7.35 12.69
C GLY A 128 -21.61 8.19 11.71
N GLY A 129 -20.46 8.74 12.13
CA GLY A 129 -19.53 9.39 11.19
C GLY A 129 -18.97 8.41 10.15
N GLU A 130 -18.67 8.91 8.95
CA GLU A 130 -18.02 8.11 7.91
C GLU A 130 -16.73 7.44 8.42
N PRO A 131 -16.50 6.17 8.06
CA PRO A 131 -15.30 5.48 8.47
C PRO A 131 -14.06 6.15 7.91
N ARG A 132 -13.04 6.30 8.76
CA ARG A 132 -11.76 6.92 8.41
C ARG A 132 -10.63 6.24 9.15
N LEU A 133 -9.56 5.95 8.41
CA LEU A 133 -8.32 5.44 8.98
C LEU A 133 -7.69 6.49 9.89
N ARG A 134 -7.15 6.04 11.01
CA ARG A 134 -6.26 6.84 11.85
C ARG A 134 -4.93 6.99 11.11
N TRP A 135 -4.33 8.16 11.21
CA TRP A 135 -3.04 8.41 10.59
C TRP A 135 -1.90 7.71 11.32
N ILE A 136 -1.99 7.62 12.64
CA ILE A 136 -0.96 7.00 13.45
C ILE A 136 -1.55 6.28 14.68
N THR A 137 -0.95 5.16 15.07
CA THR A 137 -1.30 4.40 16.27
C THR A 137 -0.22 4.51 17.35
N LEU A 138 -0.57 4.15 18.58
CA LEU A 138 0.39 4.10 19.70
C LEU A 138 1.58 3.19 19.38
N ALA A 139 1.33 2.01 18.81
CA ALA A 139 2.38 1.05 18.49
C ALA A 139 3.30 1.57 17.37
N GLN A 140 2.77 2.32 16.39
CA GLN A 140 3.59 3.00 15.39
C GLN A 140 4.45 4.11 16.00
N ILE A 141 3.92 4.92 16.93
CA ILE A 141 4.71 5.91 17.68
C ILE A 141 5.85 5.22 18.44
N GLN A 142 5.56 4.12 19.14
CA GLN A 142 6.59 3.32 19.84
C GLN A 142 7.66 2.82 18.87
N GLY A 143 7.24 2.36 17.69
CA GLY A 143 8.13 1.97 16.59
C GLY A 143 9.06 3.08 16.11
N TYR A 144 8.53 4.28 15.87
CA TYR A 144 9.35 5.44 15.49
C TYR A 144 10.37 5.82 16.56
N LEU A 145 9.95 5.87 17.82
CA LEU A 145 10.85 6.19 18.93
C LEU A 145 11.91 5.08 19.12
N ARG A 146 11.56 3.83 18.82
CA ARG A 146 12.50 2.72 18.81
C ARG A 146 13.55 2.88 17.72
N PHE A 147 13.13 3.19 16.50
CA PHE A 147 14.03 3.46 15.38
C PHE A 147 14.95 4.65 15.63
N ALA A 148 14.44 5.70 16.26
CA ALA A 148 15.24 6.86 16.69
C ALA A 148 16.18 6.56 17.88
N SER A 149 16.29 5.29 18.29
CA SER A 149 17.12 4.82 19.41
C SER A 149 16.83 5.51 20.74
N ILE A 150 15.62 6.05 20.94
CA ILE A 150 15.23 6.73 22.18
C ILE A 150 15.06 5.68 23.29
N PRO A 151 15.70 5.81 24.46
CA PRO A 151 15.56 4.85 25.56
C PRO A 151 14.13 4.72 26.10
N THR A 152 13.75 3.53 26.58
CA THR A 152 12.37 3.23 27.03
C THR A 152 11.82 4.22 28.06
N TRP A 153 12.63 4.66 29.03
CA TRP A 153 12.19 5.62 30.04
C TRP A 153 11.83 7.00 29.44
N MET A 154 12.57 7.46 28.43
CA MET A 154 12.24 8.69 27.68
C MET A 154 10.98 8.51 26.85
N ARG A 155 10.75 7.32 26.28
CA ARG A 155 9.52 7.02 25.54
C ARG A 155 8.28 7.20 26.41
N CYS A 156 8.33 6.79 27.68
CA CYS A 156 7.23 6.99 28.63
C CYS A 156 6.86 8.48 28.83
N LEU A 157 7.83 9.39 28.71
CA LEU A 157 7.61 10.84 28.81
C LEU A 157 7.14 11.47 27.49
N ILE A 158 7.62 10.97 26.35
CA ILE A 158 7.36 11.54 25.02
C ILE A 158 6.03 11.03 24.41
N ILE A 159 5.66 9.77 24.68
CA ILE A 159 4.48 9.15 24.08
C ILE A 159 3.17 9.89 24.43
N PRO A 160 2.88 10.25 25.71
CA PRO A 160 1.63 10.91 26.06
C PRO A 160 1.37 12.22 25.27
N PRO A 161 2.31 13.19 25.19
CA PRO A 161 2.08 14.41 24.42
C PRO A 161 1.97 14.14 22.91
N LEU A 162 2.75 13.21 22.34
CA LEU A 162 2.63 12.83 20.93
C LEU A 162 1.27 12.19 20.62
N LEU A 163 0.78 11.31 21.49
CA LEU A 163 -0.51 10.66 21.30
C LEU A 163 -1.66 11.67 21.44
N LEU A 164 -1.54 12.63 22.35
CA LEU A 164 -2.51 13.72 22.50
C LEU A 164 -2.54 14.60 21.23
N ALA A 165 -1.37 14.96 20.69
CA ALA A 165 -1.26 15.81 19.51
C ALA A 165 -1.68 15.10 18.22
N MET A 166 -1.24 13.85 18.01
CA MET A 166 -1.33 13.16 16.72
C MET A 166 -2.36 12.03 16.71
N GLY A 167 -2.66 11.43 17.86
CA GLY A 167 -3.54 10.26 17.97
C GLY A 167 -4.97 10.46 17.46
N PRO A 168 -5.59 11.65 17.63
CA PRO A 168 -6.90 11.94 17.04
C PRO A 168 -6.88 12.14 15.52
N THR A 169 -5.69 12.26 14.91
CA THR A 169 -5.53 12.58 13.49
C THR A 169 -6.06 11.45 12.61
N LYS A 170 -6.99 11.79 11.72
CA LYS A 170 -7.57 10.88 10.74
C LYS A 170 -7.18 11.30 9.32
N LEU A 171 -7.12 10.33 8.43
CA LEU A 171 -6.95 10.60 7.00
C LEU A 171 -8.19 11.34 6.48
N PRO A 172 -8.04 12.34 5.58
CA PRO A 172 -9.14 13.05 4.95
C PRO A 172 -9.75 12.21 3.81
N THR A 173 -10.07 10.94 4.10
CA THR A 173 -10.64 9.97 3.17
C THR A 173 -12.08 9.63 3.54
N ARG A 174 -12.78 8.99 2.62
CA ARG A 174 -14.15 8.47 2.79
C ARG A 174 -14.08 6.94 2.74
N GLY A 175 -13.86 6.32 3.89
CA GLY A 175 -13.74 4.86 3.98
C GLY A 175 -15.00 4.18 3.44
N GLY A 176 -14.81 3.15 2.60
CA GLY A 176 -15.92 2.38 2.04
C GLY A 176 -16.92 3.19 1.20
N ALA A 177 -16.56 4.37 0.68
CA ALA A 177 -17.41 5.06 -0.29
C ALA A 177 -17.33 4.38 -1.67
N PRO A 178 -18.39 4.38 -2.49
CA PRO A 178 -18.33 3.79 -3.82
C PRO A 178 -17.33 4.53 -4.73
N ILE A 179 -16.62 3.79 -5.58
CA ILE A 179 -15.71 4.38 -6.58
C ILE A 179 -16.47 5.28 -7.56
N CYS A 180 -15.85 6.39 -7.95
CA CYS A 180 -16.34 7.22 -9.05
C CYS A 180 -16.04 6.52 -10.38
N LEU A 181 -17.03 6.31 -11.25
CA LEU A 181 -16.77 5.73 -12.58
C LEU A 181 -16.32 6.82 -13.55
N LYS A 182 -15.36 6.53 -14.43
CA LYS A 182 -15.01 7.47 -15.50
C LYS A 182 -16.15 7.58 -16.50
N GLU A 183 -16.50 8.80 -16.85
CA GLU A 183 -17.38 9.08 -17.99
C GLU A 183 -16.59 8.97 -19.30
N GLY A 184 -17.20 8.38 -20.33
CA GLY A 184 -16.59 8.21 -21.65
C GLY A 184 -16.25 6.75 -22.01
N VAL A 185 -16.44 6.43 -23.29
CA VAL A 185 -16.12 5.15 -23.91
C VAL A 185 -14.79 5.33 -24.64
N GLN A 186 -13.83 4.43 -24.45
CA GLN A 186 -12.62 4.38 -25.27
C GLN A 186 -12.98 4.10 -26.74
N GLN A 187 -12.09 4.40 -27.68
CA GLN A 187 -12.33 4.22 -29.12
C GLN A 187 -12.76 2.78 -29.49
N ASP A 188 -12.38 1.79 -28.68
CA ASP A 188 -12.72 0.37 -28.86
C ASP A 188 -14.05 -0.08 -28.21
N GLY A 189 -14.86 0.85 -27.68
CA GLY A 189 -16.14 0.51 -27.03
C GLY A 189 -16.03 0.11 -25.55
N GLU A 190 -14.81 -0.01 -25.00
CA GLU A 190 -14.59 -0.30 -23.57
C GLU A 190 -14.69 0.96 -22.68
N ARG A 191 -15.18 0.81 -21.44
CA ARG A 191 -15.17 1.91 -20.45
C ARG A 191 -13.74 2.29 -20.09
N ARG A 192 -13.48 3.59 -19.92
CA ARG A 192 -12.16 4.07 -19.49
C ARG A 192 -11.86 3.59 -18.07
N ARG A 193 -10.76 2.85 -17.89
CA ARG A 193 -10.30 2.36 -16.57
C ARG A 193 -9.34 3.34 -15.88
N TYR A 194 -9.29 3.30 -14.55
CA TYR A 194 -8.22 3.92 -13.76
C TYR A 194 -6.95 3.08 -13.84
N LYS A 195 -5.79 3.74 -13.79
CA LYS A 195 -4.50 3.06 -13.70
C LYS A 195 -4.23 2.67 -12.25
N LEU A 196 -3.67 1.49 -12.05
CA LEU A 196 -3.24 1.01 -10.75
C LEU A 196 -1.78 1.40 -10.49
N MET A 197 -1.51 1.92 -9.29
CA MET A 197 -0.18 2.07 -8.74
C MET A 197 -0.05 1.27 -7.45
N ILE A 198 0.94 0.39 -7.35
CA ILE A 198 1.33 -0.25 -6.09
C ILE A 198 2.43 0.59 -5.47
N PHE A 199 2.30 0.91 -4.19
CA PHE A 199 3.21 1.79 -3.47
C PHE A 199 3.89 1.08 -2.31
N SER A 200 5.23 1.08 -2.31
CA SER A 200 6.10 0.51 -1.27
C SER A 200 6.70 1.63 -0.39
N HIS A 201 6.50 1.54 0.93
CA HIS A 201 6.88 2.61 1.87
C HIS A 201 8.37 2.60 2.25
N GLY A 202 8.95 3.71 2.70
CA GLY A 202 10.33 3.71 3.20
C GLY A 202 10.57 2.89 4.47
N LEU A 203 11.82 2.85 4.93
CA LEU A 203 12.18 2.34 6.25
C LEU A 203 11.39 3.10 7.34
N THR A 204 10.85 2.39 8.31
CA THR A 204 9.88 2.85 9.32
C THR A 204 8.59 3.43 8.78
N GLY A 205 8.33 3.28 7.48
CA GLY A 205 7.05 3.60 6.90
C GLY A 205 5.95 2.63 7.35
N ASN A 206 4.74 2.91 6.88
CA ASN A 206 3.57 2.05 6.95
C ASN A 206 2.60 2.48 5.84
N ARG A 207 1.49 1.77 5.64
CA ARG A 207 0.54 2.05 4.55
C ARG A 207 -0.13 3.43 4.61
N THR A 208 -0.05 4.13 5.75
CA THR A 208 -0.70 5.44 5.95
C THR A 208 0.26 6.64 5.95
N CYS A 209 1.58 6.41 6.05
CA CYS A 209 2.60 7.47 6.05
C CYS A 209 2.55 8.36 4.81
N TYR A 210 2.30 7.76 3.65
CA TYR A 210 2.29 8.44 2.34
C TYR A 210 0.88 8.80 1.90
N SER A 211 -0.10 8.83 2.82
CA SER A 211 -1.50 9.13 2.52
C SER A 211 -1.70 10.46 1.77
N GLN A 212 -0.86 11.46 1.99
CA GLN A 212 -0.86 12.70 1.21
C GLN A 212 -0.46 12.49 -0.25
N LEU A 213 0.56 11.66 -0.53
CA LEU A 213 0.94 11.32 -1.90
C LEU A 213 -0.12 10.42 -2.55
N CYS A 214 -0.45 9.29 -1.90
CA CYS A 214 -1.40 8.31 -2.42
C CYS A 214 -2.80 8.92 -2.62
N GLY A 215 -3.26 9.74 -1.67
CA GLY A 215 -4.54 10.43 -1.75
C GLY A 215 -4.56 11.49 -2.85
N ARG A 216 -3.49 12.26 -3.03
CA ARG A 216 -3.43 13.24 -4.12
C ARG A 216 -3.41 12.58 -5.50
N LEU A 217 -2.70 11.46 -5.66
CA LEU A 217 -2.75 10.68 -6.90
C LEU A 217 -4.17 10.14 -7.13
N ALA A 218 -4.83 9.64 -6.08
CA ALA A 218 -6.21 9.19 -6.18
C ALA A 218 -7.20 10.31 -6.54
N ALA A 219 -7.04 11.50 -5.97
CA ALA A 219 -7.86 12.67 -6.30
C ALA A 219 -7.73 13.07 -7.79
N GLN A 220 -6.58 12.78 -8.42
CA GLN A 220 -6.30 13.02 -9.84
C GLN A 220 -6.72 11.86 -10.76
N GLY A 221 -7.32 10.80 -10.23
CA GLY A 221 -7.80 9.68 -11.05
C GLY A 221 -6.78 8.54 -11.22
N TYR A 222 -5.97 8.27 -10.20
CA TYR A 222 -5.25 6.99 -10.05
C TYR A 222 -5.91 6.12 -8.99
N VAL A 223 -5.62 4.82 -9.00
CA VAL A 223 -5.89 3.94 -7.85
C VAL A 223 -4.54 3.54 -7.28
N VAL A 224 -4.32 3.78 -5.99
CA VAL A 224 -3.02 3.55 -5.34
C VAL A 224 -3.16 2.53 -4.21
N ALA A 225 -2.57 1.35 -4.37
CA ALA A 225 -2.49 0.32 -3.33
C ALA A 225 -1.19 0.49 -2.53
N ALA A 226 -1.28 1.08 -1.33
CA ALA A 226 -0.15 1.23 -0.42
C ALA A 226 0.02 -0.05 0.41
N VAL A 227 1.12 -0.78 0.17
CA VAL A 227 1.44 -2.04 0.87
C VAL A 227 2.03 -1.73 2.24
N GLU A 228 1.65 -2.49 3.25
CA GLU A 228 2.28 -2.49 4.56
C GLU A 228 3.19 -3.71 4.70
N HIS A 229 4.49 -3.43 4.78
CA HIS A 229 5.50 -4.47 4.87
C HIS A 229 5.66 -5.02 6.28
N ARG A 230 5.83 -6.33 6.38
CA ARG A 230 6.00 -7.10 7.62
C ARG A 230 7.37 -7.76 7.72
N ASP A 231 8.32 -7.22 6.96
CA ASP A 231 9.76 -7.50 6.96
C ASP A 231 10.52 -6.93 8.18
N GLY A 232 9.80 -6.41 9.16
CA GLY A 232 10.38 -5.76 10.34
C GLY A 232 10.95 -4.36 10.04
N THR A 233 10.73 -3.80 8.85
CA THR A 233 11.20 -2.44 8.53
C THR A 233 10.15 -1.37 8.77
N GLY A 234 8.87 -1.73 8.78
CA GLY A 234 7.80 -0.79 9.16
C GLY A 234 7.91 -0.34 10.61
N SER A 235 7.34 0.82 10.95
CA SER A 235 7.32 1.30 12.35
C SER A 235 6.64 0.28 13.25
N HIS A 236 5.53 -0.28 12.78
CA HIS A 236 4.76 -1.35 13.40
C HIS A 236 3.70 -1.80 12.41
N SER A 237 3.45 -3.10 12.34
CA SER A 237 2.30 -3.68 11.65
C SER A 237 1.60 -4.68 12.54
N VAL A 238 0.33 -4.93 12.23
CA VAL A 238 -0.49 -5.93 12.90
C VAL A 238 -1.01 -6.92 11.89
N GLY A 239 -0.62 -8.18 12.02
CA GLY A 239 -1.14 -9.31 11.28
C GLY A 239 -2.36 -9.94 11.92
N ALA A 240 -3.29 -10.42 11.10
CA ALA A 240 -4.33 -11.35 11.50
C ALA A 240 -3.82 -12.79 11.32
N ALA A 241 -3.79 -13.56 12.40
CA ALA A 241 -3.49 -14.99 12.36
C ALA A 241 -4.73 -15.78 12.76
N ARG A 242 -5.10 -16.83 12.03
CA ARG A 242 -6.17 -17.75 12.49
C ARG A 242 -5.59 -18.86 13.33
N ILE A 243 -5.84 -18.82 14.64
CA ILE A 243 -5.41 -19.84 15.60
C ILE A 243 -6.67 -20.46 16.21
N GLY A 244 -6.88 -21.77 16.00
CA GLY A 244 -8.04 -22.48 16.56
C GLY A 244 -9.40 -21.91 16.14
N GLY A 245 -9.53 -21.42 14.91
CA GLY A 245 -10.75 -20.80 14.39
C GLY A 245 -11.00 -19.35 14.84
N LYS A 246 -10.14 -18.78 15.71
CA LYS A 246 -10.19 -17.37 16.12
C LYS A 246 -9.13 -16.56 15.38
N THR A 247 -9.50 -15.35 14.95
CA THR A 247 -8.53 -14.36 14.44
C THR A 247 -7.81 -13.73 15.64
N VAL A 248 -6.53 -14.03 15.78
CA VAL A 248 -5.63 -13.50 16.81
C VAL A 248 -4.74 -12.43 16.20
N GLU A 249 -4.45 -11.41 16.99
CA GLU A 249 -3.50 -10.36 16.67
C GLU A 249 -2.05 -10.89 16.71
N LYS A 250 -1.34 -10.80 15.58
CA LYS A 250 0.10 -11.04 15.50
C LYS A 250 0.82 -9.71 15.32
N SER A 251 1.45 -9.22 16.38
CA SER A 251 2.22 -7.98 16.34
C SER A 251 3.52 -8.18 15.55
N VAL A 252 3.80 -7.30 14.59
CA VAL A 252 5.04 -7.26 13.82
C VAL A 252 5.71 -5.91 14.10
N PRO A 253 6.59 -5.83 15.13
CA PRO A 253 7.28 -4.59 15.48
C PRO A 253 8.43 -4.29 14.53
N TYR A 254 8.87 -3.03 14.50
CA TYR A 254 10.16 -2.64 13.92
C TYR A 254 11.28 -3.51 14.51
N VAL A 255 12.13 -4.08 13.65
CA VAL A 255 13.26 -4.93 14.01
C VAL A 255 14.54 -4.09 13.97
N ASP A 256 15.22 -4.04 15.11
CA ASP A 256 16.58 -3.48 15.20
C ASP A 256 17.61 -4.60 15.01
N MET A 257 18.82 -4.31 14.52
CA MET A 257 19.87 -5.33 14.43
C MET A 257 20.24 -5.90 15.79
N ALA A 258 20.05 -5.13 16.87
CA ALA A 258 20.20 -5.63 18.24
C ALA A 258 19.25 -6.81 18.56
N ASP A 259 18.12 -6.95 17.84
CA ASP A 259 17.18 -8.06 18.00
C ASP A 259 17.65 -9.36 17.33
N VAL A 260 18.58 -9.26 16.38
CA VAL A 260 19.16 -10.40 15.67
C VAL A 260 20.18 -11.07 16.56
N SER A 261 20.05 -12.37 16.79
CA SER A 261 21.03 -13.16 17.54
C SER A 261 22.42 -12.99 16.92
N SER A 262 23.44 -12.81 17.75
CA SER A 262 24.83 -12.65 17.31
C SER A 262 25.28 -13.77 16.36
N ASP A 263 24.76 -14.98 16.55
CA ASP A 263 25.18 -16.18 15.80
C ASP A 263 24.67 -16.17 14.35
N THR A 264 23.62 -15.40 14.08
CA THR A 264 22.96 -15.33 12.76
C THR A 264 22.90 -13.91 12.20
N ARG A 265 23.48 -12.96 12.92
CA ARG A 265 23.50 -11.56 12.53
C ARG A 265 24.51 -11.40 11.39
N PRO A 266 24.10 -10.90 10.22
CA PRO A 266 25.03 -10.58 9.16
C PRO A 266 26.05 -9.54 9.65
N GLU A 267 27.32 -9.72 9.29
CA GLU A 267 28.38 -8.76 9.62
C GLU A 267 28.13 -7.41 8.94
N ASP A 268 27.70 -7.45 7.67
CA ASP A 268 27.27 -6.28 6.93
C ASP A 268 25.76 -6.08 7.06
N TYR A 269 25.38 -4.90 7.54
CA TYR A 269 24.01 -4.45 7.64
C TYR A 269 23.26 -4.49 6.29
N LEU A 270 23.95 -4.25 5.18
CA LEU A 270 23.33 -4.28 3.85
C LEU A 270 22.84 -5.68 3.47
N VAL A 271 23.52 -6.73 3.94
CA VAL A 271 23.08 -8.12 3.75
C VAL A 271 21.78 -8.38 4.51
N ALA A 272 21.67 -7.87 5.74
CA ALA A 272 20.41 -7.94 6.48
C ALA A 272 19.28 -7.16 5.79
N ARG A 273 19.58 -6.03 5.14
CA ARG A 273 18.60 -5.30 4.31
C ARG A 273 18.21 -6.07 3.06
N ALA A 274 19.12 -6.81 2.43
CA ALA A 274 18.78 -7.65 1.27
C ALA A 274 17.75 -8.73 1.64
N PHE A 275 17.90 -9.40 2.79
CA PHE A 275 16.91 -10.37 3.28
C PHE A 275 15.53 -9.75 3.56
N GLN A 276 15.51 -8.51 4.06
CA GLN A 276 14.24 -7.79 4.24
C GLN A 276 13.63 -7.44 2.90
N LEU A 277 14.45 -7.02 1.93
CA LEU A 277 14.02 -6.69 0.57
C LEU A 277 13.41 -7.89 -0.17
N GLU A 278 13.96 -9.10 0.03
CA GLU A 278 13.39 -10.35 -0.47
C GLU A 278 11.94 -10.53 0.01
N LEU A 279 11.70 -10.43 1.32
CA LEU A 279 10.35 -10.54 1.88
C LEU A 279 9.43 -9.42 1.37
N ARG A 280 9.91 -8.18 1.24
CA ARG A 280 9.11 -7.09 0.65
C ARG A 280 8.70 -7.37 -0.78
N THR A 281 9.62 -7.89 -1.59
CA THR A 281 9.37 -8.25 -2.99
C THR A 281 8.26 -9.31 -3.06
N VAL A 282 8.32 -10.33 -2.19
CA VAL A 282 7.26 -11.33 -2.04
C VAL A 282 5.92 -10.69 -1.65
N GLU A 283 5.90 -9.74 -0.73
CA GLU A 283 4.68 -9.04 -0.30
C GLU A 283 4.07 -8.19 -1.42
N VAL A 284 4.89 -7.50 -2.22
CA VAL A 284 4.46 -6.71 -3.39
C VAL A 284 3.91 -7.62 -4.48
N LEU A 285 4.60 -8.71 -4.78
CA LEU A 285 4.16 -9.70 -5.77
C LEU A 285 2.85 -10.38 -5.34
N ALA A 286 2.73 -10.73 -4.06
CA ALA A 286 1.49 -11.26 -3.49
C ALA A 286 0.35 -10.25 -3.61
N ALA A 287 0.60 -8.97 -3.28
CA ALA A 287 -0.38 -7.90 -3.42
C ALA A 287 -0.83 -7.73 -4.88
N ALA A 288 0.12 -7.65 -5.82
CA ALA A 288 -0.16 -7.54 -7.25
C ALA A 288 -1.01 -8.72 -7.75
N LYS A 289 -0.65 -9.96 -7.37
CA LYS A 289 -1.40 -11.16 -7.75
C LYS A 289 -2.81 -11.18 -7.18
N SER A 290 -2.99 -10.76 -5.93
CA SER A 290 -4.31 -10.62 -5.31
C SER A 290 -5.14 -9.54 -5.99
N LEU A 291 -4.56 -8.38 -6.32
CA LEU A 291 -5.27 -7.31 -7.02
C LEU A 291 -5.65 -7.70 -8.45
N ALA A 292 -4.77 -8.39 -9.18
CA ALA A 292 -5.04 -8.91 -10.51
C ALA A 292 -6.23 -9.90 -10.54
N SER A 293 -6.59 -10.53 -9.41
CA SER A 293 -7.78 -11.37 -9.34
C SER A 293 -9.09 -10.58 -9.52
N LEU A 294 -9.06 -9.26 -9.33
CA LEU A 294 -10.21 -8.36 -9.58
C LEU A 294 -10.48 -8.17 -11.08
N ALA A 295 -9.49 -8.35 -11.96
CA ALA A 295 -9.67 -8.28 -13.42
C ALA A 295 -10.38 -9.51 -14.01
N ARG A 296 -10.51 -10.61 -13.25
CA ARG A 296 -11.11 -11.85 -13.75
C ARG A 296 -12.63 -11.71 -13.93
N PRO A 297 -13.21 -12.18 -15.05
CA PRO A 297 -14.66 -12.19 -15.23
C PRO A 297 -15.36 -12.93 -14.08
N LEU A 298 -16.31 -12.25 -13.45
CA LEU A 298 -17.22 -12.60 -12.35
C LEU A 298 -17.07 -13.98 -11.63
N PRO A 299 -17.04 -14.02 -10.28
CA PRO A 299 -16.83 -12.94 -9.33
C PRO A 299 -15.47 -13.09 -8.63
N GLY A 300 -14.38 -12.72 -9.31
CA GLY A 300 -13.04 -12.70 -8.72
C GLY A 300 -12.95 -11.84 -7.45
N TRP A 301 -13.79 -10.80 -7.35
CA TRP A 301 -13.89 -9.95 -6.16
C TRP A 301 -14.55 -10.65 -4.96
N ARG A 302 -15.45 -11.62 -5.15
CA ARG A 302 -16.10 -12.32 -4.03
C ARG A 302 -15.10 -13.14 -3.24
N ALA A 303 -14.24 -13.89 -3.94
CA ALA A 303 -13.17 -14.65 -3.31
C ALA A 303 -12.21 -13.73 -2.52
N LEU A 304 -11.85 -12.58 -3.09
CA LEU A 304 -11.00 -11.59 -2.43
C LEU A 304 -11.69 -10.99 -1.20
N ARG A 305 -12.97 -10.59 -1.31
CA ARG A 305 -13.76 -10.04 -0.19
C ARG A 305 -13.86 -11.05 0.94
N ASP A 306 -14.21 -12.30 0.62
CA ASP A 306 -14.43 -13.36 1.62
C ASP A 306 -13.10 -13.80 2.27
N ALA A 307 -11.98 -13.64 1.58
CA ALA A 307 -10.64 -13.86 2.10
C ALA A 307 -10.10 -12.70 2.95
N ASN A 308 -10.72 -11.51 2.93
CA ASN A 308 -10.24 -10.35 3.67
C ASN A 308 -10.28 -10.61 5.18
N LEU A 309 -9.10 -10.54 5.82
CA LEU A 309 -8.92 -10.71 7.25
C LEU A 309 -9.11 -9.39 8.01
N ARG A 310 -9.06 -8.23 7.33
CA ARG A 310 -9.24 -6.91 7.94
C ARG A 310 -10.70 -6.51 8.01
N VAL A 311 -11.50 -7.30 8.72
CA VAL A 311 -12.95 -7.12 8.88
C VAL A 311 -13.30 -6.66 10.30
N ARG A 312 -14.59 -6.40 10.57
CA ARG A 312 -15.08 -5.98 11.89
C ARG A 312 -14.58 -6.90 13.00
N GLY A 313 -13.93 -6.31 13.99
CA GLY A 313 -13.32 -7.01 15.13
C GLY A 313 -11.84 -7.35 14.95
N ALA A 314 -11.29 -7.23 13.75
CA ALA A 314 -9.85 -7.29 13.53
C ALA A 314 -9.16 -6.05 14.13
N PRO A 315 -7.93 -6.18 14.67
CA PRO A 315 -7.14 -5.04 15.10
C PRO A 315 -7.01 -4.01 13.99
N GLY A 316 -7.02 -2.72 14.31
CA GLY A 316 -6.83 -1.66 13.31
C GLY A 316 -7.90 -1.59 12.19
N TRP A 317 -9.01 -2.30 12.32
CA TRP A 317 -10.17 -2.15 11.44
C TRP A 317 -10.78 -0.76 11.57
N ALA A 318 -11.06 -0.11 10.43
CA ALA A 318 -11.64 1.22 10.39
C ALA A 318 -12.96 1.29 9.60
N ALA A 319 -13.63 0.14 9.39
CA ALA A 319 -14.84 -0.02 8.59
C ALA A 319 -14.72 0.46 7.14
N ASP A 320 -13.51 0.34 6.59
CA ASP A 320 -13.14 0.59 5.21
C ASP A 320 -12.79 -0.72 4.49
N ASP A 321 -13.48 -1.81 4.81
CA ASP A 321 -13.22 -3.18 4.32
C ASP A 321 -14.10 -3.58 3.13
N GLY A 322 -14.97 -2.68 2.66
CA GLY A 322 -15.93 -2.95 1.59
C GLY A 322 -17.08 -3.90 1.99
N ALA A 323 -17.22 -4.24 3.27
CA ALA A 323 -18.27 -5.16 3.74
C ALA A 323 -19.69 -4.61 3.57
N GLN A 324 -19.83 -3.28 3.51
CA GLN A 324 -21.11 -2.59 3.31
C GLN A 324 -21.43 -2.33 1.83
N TRP A 325 -20.56 -2.76 0.91
CA TRP A 325 -20.81 -2.60 -0.52
C TRP A 325 -21.80 -3.62 -1.04
N SER A 326 -22.72 -3.18 -1.89
CA SER A 326 -23.55 -4.09 -2.69
C SER A 326 -22.69 -4.83 -3.73
N ASP A 327 -23.19 -5.95 -4.24
CA ASP A 327 -22.55 -6.68 -5.34
C ASP A 327 -22.28 -5.76 -6.54
N GLN A 328 -23.22 -4.88 -6.89
CA GLN A 328 -23.03 -3.88 -7.94
C GLN A 328 -21.88 -2.90 -7.66
N GLN A 329 -21.68 -2.50 -6.40
CA GLN A 329 -20.58 -1.62 -6.02
C GLN A 329 -19.23 -2.34 -6.14
N TRP A 330 -19.18 -3.63 -5.79
CA TRP A 330 -18.01 -4.45 -6.03
C TRP A 330 -17.74 -4.68 -7.52
N ASP A 331 -18.77 -4.92 -8.33
CA ASP A 331 -18.64 -5.04 -9.78
C ASP A 331 -18.13 -3.75 -10.41
N ASN A 332 -18.64 -2.61 -9.95
CA ASN A 332 -18.17 -1.29 -10.37
C ASN A 332 -16.71 -1.08 -9.98
N PHE A 333 -16.30 -1.48 -8.77
CA PHE A 333 -14.91 -1.39 -8.32
C PHE A 333 -13.96 -2.25 -9.15
N ALA A 334 -14.34 -3.51 -9.38
CA ALA A 334 -13.56 -4.45 -10.18
C ALA A 334 -13.42 -3.99 -11.64
N SER A 335 -14.49 -3.49 -12.24
CA SER A 335 -14.49 -3.07 -13.66
C SER A 335 -13.91 -1.67 -13.92
N ALA A 336 -13.82 -0.81 -12.90
CA ALA A 336 -13.36 0.57 -13.05
C ALA A 336 -11.84 0.72 -13.14
N VAL A 337 -11.06 -0.30 -12.82
CA VAL A 337 -9.60 -0.22 -12.68
C VAL A 337 -8.94 -1.27 -13.55
N ASP A 338 -7.82 -0.90 -14.16
CA ASP A 338 -6.95 -1.83 -14.86
C ASP A 338 -6.02 -2.48 -13.83
N TRP A 339 -6.34 -3.72 -13.44
CA TRP A 339 -5.64 -4.41 -12.34
C TRP A 339 -4.43 -5.22 -12.79
N ASP A 340 -4.25 -5.46 -14.09
CA ASP A 340 -3.28 -6.44 -14.61
C ASP A 340 -2.48 -5.98 -15.84
N ARG A 341 -2.92 -4.98 -16.61
CA ARG A 341 -2.20 -4.57 -17.85
C ARG A 341 -1.26 -3.38 -17.66
N ASP A 342 -1.73 -2.32 -17.02
CA ASP A 342 -0.99 -1.05 -16.86
C ASP A 342 -0.77 -0.72 -15.37
N VAL A 343 -0.03 -1.60 -14.69
CA VAL A 343 0.29 -1.49 -13.26
C VAL A 343 1.65 -0.81 -13.10
N THR A 344 1.66 0.32 -12.38
CA THR A 344 2.89 1.02 -12.02
C THR A 344 3.34 0.62 -10.62
N LEU A 345 4.61 0.28 -10.43
CA LEU A 345 5.21 0.15 -9.10
C LEU A 345 5.96 1.42 -8.73
N ALA A 346 5.70 1.95 -7.54
CA ALA A 346 6.37 3.14 -7.01
C ALA A 346 6.78 2.91 -5.56
N GLY A 347 7.77 3.66 -5.10
CA GLY A 347 8.18 3.59 -3.70
C GLY A 347 9.08 4.73 -3.28
N HIS A 348 9.27 4.87 -1.98
CA HIS A 348 10.13 5.90 -1.40
C HIS A 348 11.23 5.28 -0.53
N SER A 349 12.46 5.80 -0.65
CA SER A 349 13.62 5.35 0.15
C SER A 349 13.82 3.83 0.03
N PHE A 350 13.71 3.06 1.12
CA PHE A 350 13.84 1.60 1.06
C PHE A 350 12.76 0.95 0.15
N GLY A 351 11.58 1.55 0.04
CA GLY A 351 10.57 1.13 -0.93
C GLY A 351 10.92 1.47 -2.38
N ALA A 352 11.84 2.41 -2.64
CA ALA A 352 12.38 2.62 -3.99
C ALA A 352 13.39 1.55 -4.38
N ALA A 353 14.17 1.02 -3.43
CA ALA A 353 15.01 -0.16 -3.66
C ALA A 353 14.16 -1.39 -4.01
N ASP A 354 13.01 -1.54 -3.35
CA ASP A 354 12.02 -2.60 -3.62
C ASP A 354 11.48 -2.53 -5.06
N VAL A 355 11.26 -1.31 -5.58
CA VAL A 355 10.86 -1.13 -6.99
C VAL A 355 11.94 -1.63 -7.97
N VAL A 356 13.21 -1.35 -7.68
CA VAL A 356 14.34 -1.79 -8.51
C VAL A 356 14.48 -3.31 -8.45
N GLU A 357 14.43 -3.88 -7.26
CA GLU A 357 14.53 -5.33 -7.05
C GLU A 357 13.40 -6.10 -7.74
N TYR A 358 12.17 -5.59 -7.65
CA TYR A 358 11.02 -6.14 -8.37
C TYR A 358 11.27 -6.17 -9.88
N GLN A 359 11.75 -5.07 -10.44
CA GLN A 359 12.01 -4.97 -11.87
C GLN A 359 13.09 -5.96 -12.32
N ILE A 360 14.14 -6.15 -11.52
CA ILE A 360 15.18 -7.16 -11.76
C ILE A 360 14.58 -8.57 -11.69
N THR A 361 13.78 -8.86 -10.67
CA THR A 361 13.15 -10.18 -10.48
C THR A 361 12.24 -10.55 -11.66
N CYS A 362 11.42 -9.60 -12.13
CA CYS A 362 10.57 -9.81 -13.29
C CYS A 362 11.38 -9.98 -14.59
N PHE A 363 12.51 -9.27 -14.75
CA PHE A 363 13.38 -9.43 -15.91
C PHE A 363 14.06 -10.80 -15.94
N CYS A 364 14.56 -11.28 -14.80
CA CYS A 364 15.24 -12.58 -14.70
C CYS A 364 14.30 -13.80 -14.78
N SER A 365 12.99 -13.59 -14.63
CA SER A 365 11.97 -14.66 -14.67
C SER A 365 11.39 -14.90 -16.07
N ASN A 366 11.69 -14.03 -17.04
CA ASN A 366 11.36 -14.19 -18.46
C ASN A 366 12.58 -14.70 -19.23
#